data_AF-A0A6S6T7K3-F1
#
_entry.id   AF-A0A6S6T7K3-F1
#
_cell.length_a   1.000
_cell.length_b   1.000
_cell.length_c   1.000
_cell.angle_alpha   90.00
_cell.angle_beta   90.00
_cell.angle_gamma   90.00
#
_symmetry.space_group_name_H-M   'P 1'
#
loop_
_entity.id
_entity.type
_entity.pdbx_description
1 polymer ?
#
loop_
_entity_poly.entity_id
_entity_poly.type
_entity_poly.pdbx_seq_one_letter_code
_entity_poly.pdbx_strand_id
1 'polypeptide(L)'
;MTNNQIYMQLAIQKAWKYQGLTYPNPAVGALIVYKNDIIAVEAHQKAGSSHAEVLALVTAYETIHQKTVDFDKFNSHKAHEFLYALPEGFFSEIIMYVTLEPCSHIGKTPSCASLLTKIKPKKVVIAMLDPIKGHDGGVQKLLEHGIEVEVDICHEEAKELLEPFMIWQKRAFVLFKIAQTSNGKIGGGYLSSKDSLVHVHQLRAVCSEMLIGGNTVREDRPTLDCRFTGDKAPNIKIYARENNFDRDIPLFGVEDREVHISNDLDFTKPSFILVEGGGGMLSVLKDRIDWILQYQTPKLSAHISSYDAEVTLKFLFQDKKGIDLMLWSKIYNPVL
;
A
#
# COMPACT_ATOMS: atom_id res chain seq x y z
N MET A 1 9.98 24.48 2.70
CA MET A 1 9.60 23.40 3.63
C MET A 1 10.47 23.50 4.87
N THR A 2 9.94 23.17 6.04
CA THR A 2 10.73 23.00 7.27
C THR A 2 11.47 21.65 7.23
N ASN A 3 12.46 21.45 8.10
CA ASN A 3 13.13 20.15 8.23
C ASN A 3 12.13 19.03 8.56
N ASN A 4 11.16 19.29 9.45
CA ASN A 4 10.12 18.32 9.80
C ASN A 4 9.27 17.90 8.59
N GLN A 5 8.91 18.85 7.71
CA GLN A 5 8.20 18.54 6.47
C GLN A 5 9.04 17.68 5.52
N ILE A 6 10.34 17.96 5.37
CA ILE A 6 11.24 17.17 4.51
C ILE A 6 11.35 15.73 5.02
N TYR A 7 11.60 15.56 6.33
CA TYR A 7 11.71 14.23 6.94
C TYR A 7 10.38 13.47 6.89
N MET A 8 9.25 14.14 7.10
CA MET A 8 7.93 13.49 6.99
C MET A 8 7.62 13.09 5.55
N GLN A 9 7.93 13.92 4.55
CA GLN A 9 7.74 13.55 3.15
C GLN A 9 8.59 12.33 2.76
N LEU A 10 9.79 12.15 3.30
CA LEU A 10 10.59 10.93 3.10
C LEU A 10 9.93 9.69 3.74
N ALA A 11 9.33 9.82 4.92
CA ALA A 11 8.56 8.73 5.54
C ALA A 11 7.30 8.38 4.71
N ILE A 12 6.56 9.39 4.23
CA ILE A 12 5.40 9.22 3.34
C ILE A 12 5.82 8.53 2.03
N GLN A 13 6.90 8.96 1.39
CA GLN A 13 7.45 8.33 0.17
C GLN A 13 7.85 6.87 0.40
N LYS A 14 8.40 6.52 1.57
CA LYS A 14 8.71 5.13 1.94
C LYS A 14 7.44 4.30 2.16
N ALA A 15 6.40 4.87 2.76
CA ALA A 15 5.10 4.22 2.95
C ALA A 15 4.40 3.91 1.62
N TRP A 16 4.39 4.85 0.68
CA TRP A 16 3.79 4.68 -0.65
C TRP A 16 4.32 3.47 -1.44
N LYS A 17 5.54 2.99 -1.16
CA LYS A 17 6.11 1.80 -1.78
C LYS A 17 5.40 0.49 -1.40
N TYR A 18 4.58 0.52 -0.35
CA TYR A 18 3.79 -0.59 0.16
C TYR A 18 2.28 -0.31 0.10
N GLN A 19 1.87 0.75 -0.59
CA GLN A 19 0.45 1.07 -0.78
C GLN A 19 -0.27 -0.09 -1.48
N GLY A 20 -1.38 -0.54 -0.89
CA GLY A 20 -2.10 -1.73 -1.32
C GLY A 20 -1.46 -3.08 -0.95
N LEU A 21 -0.24 -3.12 -0.42
CA LEU A 21 0.45 -4.37 -0.02
C LEU A 21 0.27 -4.73 1.46
N THR A 22 -0.08 -3.76 2.30
CA THR A 22 -0.20 -3.92 3.76
C THR A 22 -1.56 -4.47 4.22
N TYR A 23 -2.57 -4.59 3.32
CA TYR A 23 -3.93 -4.98 3.69
C TYR A 23 -3.98 -6.28 4.53
N PRO A 24 -4.83 -6.34 5.58
CA PRO A 24 -5.83 -5.35 6.01
C PRO A 24 -5.29 -4.11 6.74
N ASN A 25 -3.98 -3.96 6.96
CA ASN A 25 -3.39 -2.82 7.67
C ASN A 25 -3.16 -1.60 6.73
N PRO A 26 -3.11 -0.36 7.26
CA PRO A 26 -2.71 0.81 6.48
C PRO A 26 -1.22 0.79 6.11
N ALA A 27 -0.88 1.50 5.03
CA ALA A 27 0.50 1.80 4.70
C ALA A 27 1.01 2.92 5.62
N VAL A 28 2.03 2.63 6.43
CA VAL A 28 2.62 3.57 7.41
C VAL A 28 4.12 3.62 7.18
N GLY A 29 4.69 4.82 7.23
CA GLY A 29 6.13 5.07 7.15
C GLY A 29 6.68 5.63 8.46
N ALA A 30 7.95 5.36 8.73
CA ALA A 30 8.68 5.95 9.84
C ALA A 30 10.13 6.28 9.44
N LEU A 31 10.64 7.40 9.96
CA LEU A 31 12.01 7.87 9.74
C LEU A 31 12.64 8.24 11.09
N ILE A 32 13.91 7.92 11.29
CA ILE A 32 14.65 8.30 12.50
C ILE A 32 15.83 9.19 12.14
N VAL A 33 15.90 10.35 12.81
CA VAL A 33 17.03 11.28 12.79
C VAL A 33 17.81 11.19 14.10
N TYR A 34 19.13 11.15 14.02
CA TYR A 34 20.05 11.24 15.15
C TYR A 34 21.17 12.22 14.80
N LYS A 35 21.41 13.24 15.65
CA LYS A 35 22.44 14.28 15.41
C LYS A 35 22.36 14.97 14.04
N ASN A 36 21.14 15.15 13.52
CA ASN A 36 20.79 15.68 12.18
C ASN A 36 21.00 14.70 11.00
N ASP A 37 21.55 13.51 11.23
CA ASP A 37 21.68 12.46 10.21
C ASP A 37 20.44 11.56 10.19
N ILE A 38 19.97 11.20 9.00
CA ILE A 38 18.92 10.17 8.82
C ILE A 38 19.57 8.80 8.99
N ILE A 39 19.19 8.06 10.05
CA ILE A 39 19.77 6.75 10.36
C ILE A 39 18.83 5.57 10.06
N ALA A 40 17.55 5.84 9.78
CA ALA A 40 16.60 4.84 9.27
C ALA A 40 15.45 5.51 8.51
N VAL A 41 14.96 4.86 7.44
CA VAL A 41 13.70 5.20 6.77
C VAL A 41 13.00 3.88 6.41
N GLU A 42 11.94 3.52 7.13
CA GLU A 42 11.22 2.26 6.97
C GLU A 42 9.71 2.44 6.83
N ALA A 43 9.03 1.36 6.45
CA ALA A 43 7.57 1.33 6.36
C ALA A 43 7.06 -0.06 6.76
N HIS A 44 5.79 -0.12 7.19
CA HIS A 44 5.10 -1.39 7.37
C HIS A 44 4.91 -2.06 6.00
N GLN A 45 5.26 -3.35 5.89
CA GLN A 45 5.39 -4.03 4.59
C GLN A 45 4.33 -5.10 4.34
N LYS A 46 3.83 -5.76 5.39
CA LYS A 46 2.87 -6.87 5.29
C LYS A 46 2.09 -7.01 6.60
N ALA A 47 0.78 -7.24 6.52
CA ALA A 47 -0.05 -7.43 7.71
C ALA A 47 0.51 -8.52 8.66
N GLY A 48 0.61 -8.19 9.94
CA GLY A 48 1.16 -9.07 10.98
C GLY A 48 2.70 -9.06 11.11
N SER A 49 3.44 -8.39 10.20
CA SER A 49 4.85 -8.08 10.42
C SER A 49 5.03 -6.93 11.41
N SER A 50 6.27 -6.66 11.80
CA SER A 50 6.68 -5.41 12.46
C SER A 50 6.08 -4.17 11.78
N HIS A 51 5.69 -3.19 12.60
CA HIS A 51 5.23 -1.88 12.14
C HIS A 51 6.41 -0.98 11.71
N ALA A 52 6.11 0.17 11.14
CA ALA A 52 7.12 1.07 10.58
C ALA A 52 8.10 1.57 11.67
N GLU A 53 7.58 1.96 12.83
CA GLU A 53 8.33 2.47 13.98
C GLU A 53 9.31 1.42 14.51
N VAL A 54 8.86 0.16 14.60
CA VAL A 54 9.66 -0.99 15.04
C VAL A 54 10.77 -1.29 14.04
N LEU A 55 10.45 -1.34 12.74
CA LEU A 55 11.42 -1.54 11.67
C LEU A 55 12.46 -0.40 11.61
N ALA A 56 12.02 0.83 11.81
CA ALA A 56 12.90 2.00 11.86
C ALA A 56 13.84 1.92 13.08
N LEU A 57 13.34 1.57 14.27
CA LEU A 57 14.17 1.41 15.48
C LEU A 57 15.22 0.30 15.33
N VAL A 58 14.85 -0.87 14.80
CA VAL A 58 15.84 -1.93 14.51
C VAL A 58 16.86 -1.45 13.49
N THR A 59 16.42 -0.83 12.39
CA THR A 59 17.33 -0.33 11.34
C THR A 59 18.24 0.79 11.86
N ALA A 60 17.76 1.65 12.76
CA ALA A 60 18.55 2.68 13.43
C ALA A 60 19.63 2.06 14.34
N TYR A 61 19.32 0.99 15.07
CA TYR A 61 20.33 0.21 15.80
C TYR A 61 21.38 -0.37 14.84
N GLU A 62 20.95 -0.99 13.72
CA GLU A 62 21.84 -1.58 12.72
C GLU A 62 22.80 -0.52 12.13
N THR A 63 22.31 0.68 11.85
CA THR A 63 23.10 1.84 11.37
C THR A 63 24.10 2.33 12.42
N ILE A 64 23.67 2.51 13.68
CA ILE A 64 24.53 2.99 14.78
C ILE A 64 25.67 2.01 15.07
N HIS A 65 25.38 0.71 15.06
CA HIS A 65 26.36 -0.35 15.36
C HIS A 65 27.12 -0.89 14.14
N GLN A 66 26.75 -0.48 12.92
CA GLN A 66 27.28 -1.00 11.65
C GLN A 66 27.20 -2.54 11.56
N LYS A 67 26.14 -3.12 12.14
CA LYS A 67 25.94 -4.58 12.25
C LYS A 67 24.45 -4.90 12.15
N THR A 68 24.10 -5.89 11.32
CA THR A 68 22.73 -6.41 11.27
C THR A 68 22.37 -7.17 12.54
N VAL A 69 21.07 -7.18 12.88
CA VAL A 69 20.56 -8.09 13.91
C VAL A 69 20.64 -9.55 13.46
N ASP A 70 20.65 -10.49 14.40
CA ASP A 70 20.72 -11.94 14.17
C ASP A 70 19.33 -12.62 14.17
N PHE A 71 18.26 -11.83 14.16
CA PHE A 71 16.87 -12.28 14.06
C PHE A 71 16.15 -11.62 12.87
N ASP A 72 15.05 -12.22 12.43
CA ASP A 72 14.16 -11.63 11.43
C ASP A 72 13.46 -10.37 11.99
N LYS A 73 13.86 -9.19 11.51
CA LYS A 73 13.27 -7.91 11.94
C LYS A 73 11.80 -7.72 11.52
N PHE A 74 11.26 -8.56 10.64
CA PHE A 74 9.82 -8.59 10.33
C PHE A 74 9.00 -9.36 11.38
N ASN A 75 9.65 -10.18 12.21
CA ASN A 75 9.00 -10.80 13.38
C ASN A 75 8.83 -9.76 14.49
N SER A 76 7.62 -9.19 14.59
CA SER A 76 7.29 -8.13 15.54
C SER A 76 7.57 -8.50 17.00
N HIS A 77 7.41 -9.77 17.39
CA HIS A 77 7.68 -10.19 18.77
C HIS A 77 9.17 -10.17 19.08
N LYS A 78 10.01 -10.76 18.22
CA LYS A 78 11.48 -10.73 18.37
C LYS A 78 12.04 -9.30 18.30
N ALA A 79 11.52 -8.49 17.38
CA ALA A 79 11.92 -7.09 17.25
C ALA A 79 11.58 -6.27 18.50
N HIS A 80 10.38 -6.46 19.08
CA HIS A 80 10.04 -5.84 20.36
C HIS A 80 10.93 -6.35 21.50
N GLU A 81 11.08 -7.67 21.67
CA GLU A 81 11.93 -8.28 22.72
C GLU A 81 13.35 -7.69 22.71
N PHE A 82 13.97 -7.64 21.53
CA PHE A 82 15.28 -7.01 21.31
C PHE A 82 15.30 -5.53 21.72
N LEU A 83 14.33 -4.73 21.24
CA LEU A 83 14.28 -3.30 21.55
C LEU A 83 13.98 -3.02 23.03
N TYR A 84 13.19 -3.87 23.70
CA TYR A 84 12.94 -3.80 25.15
C TYR A 84 14.20 -4.14 25.98
N ALA A 85 15.11 -4.95 25.45
CA ALA A 85 16.36 -5.38 26.10
C ALA A 85 17.51 -4.37 25.94
N LEU A 86 17.36 -3.32 25.11
CA LEU A 86 18.37 -2.28 24.96
C LEU A 86 18.58 -1.48 26.28
N PRO A 87 19.80 -0.94 26.52
CA PRO A 87 20.06 -0.09 27.68
C PRO A 87 19.11 1.11 27.76
N GLU A 88 18.74 1.53 28.97
CA GLU A 88 17.92 2.74 29.14
C GLU A 88 18.65 3.96 28.57
N GLY A 89 17.91 4.78 27.82
CA GLY A 89 18.44 5.96 27.14
C GLY A 89 19.19 5.68 25.83
N PHE A 90 19.27 4.43 25.35
CA PHE A 90 19.98 4.10 24.09
C PHE A 90 19.55 4.97 22.90
N PHE A 91 18.26 5.28 22.79
CA PHE A 91 17.70 6.16 21.76
C PHE A 91 17.24 7.53 22.29
N SER A 92 17.68 7.99 23.47
CA SER A 92 17.13 9.21 24.09
C SER A 92 17.31 10.49 23.27
N GLU A 93 18.28 10.52 22.36
CA GLU A 93 18.58 11.68 21.50
C GLU A 93 17.97 11.59 20.09
N ILE A 94 17.22 10.54 19.76
CA ILE A 94 16.61 10.44 18.42
C ILE A 94 15.33 11.28 18.30
N ILE A 95 15.07 11.74 17.07
CA ILE A 95 13.75 12.24 16.66
C ILE A 95 13.14 11.22 15.70
N MET A 96 11.97 10.71 16.03
CA MET A 96 11.20 9.82 15.15
C MET A 96 10.13 10.63 14.41
N TYR A 97 9.97 10.37 13.12
CA TYR A 97 8.88 10.86 12.27
C TYR A 97 8.03 9.65 11.89
N VAL A 98 6.69 9.74 12.00
CA VAL A 98 5.77 8.64 11.66
C VAL A 98 4.52 9.18 10.96
N THR A 99 4.05 8.49 9.91
CA THR A 99 2.97 9.00 9.05
C THR A 99 1.56 8.84 9.63
N LEU A 100 1.41 8.11 10.73
CA LEU A 100 0.17 7.88 11.45
C LEU A 100 0.49 7.79 12.95
N GLU A 101 -0.46 8.12 13.82
CA GLU A 101 -0.30 7.99 15.27
C GLU A 101 0.12 6.55 15.68
N PRO A 102 1.16 6.39 16.53
CA PRO A 102 1.58 5.07 17.01
C PRO A 102 0.49 4.38 17.82
N CYS A 103 0.09 3.18 17.38
CA CYS A 103 -0.98 2.39 17.99
C CYS A 103 -0.83 2.18 19.51
N SER A 104 -1.88 2.52 20.25
CA SER A 104 -1.98 2.47 21.71
C SER A 104 -2.34 1.08 22.28
N HIS A 105 -3.03 0.24 21.51
CA HIS A 105 -3.56 -1.06 21.93
C HIS A 105 -2.63 -2.24 21.58
N ILE A 106 -2.84 -3.40 22.22
CA ILE A 106 -2.17 -4.65 21.88
C ILE A 106 -3.09 -5.46 20.94
N GLY A 107 -2.60 -5.73 19.73
CA GLY A 107 -3.32 -6.49 18.71
C GLY A 107 -2.66 -7.83 18.42
N LYS A 108 -2.48 -8.17 17.13
CA LYS A 108 -1.61 -9.29 16.70
C LYS A 108 -0.12 -9.05 16.98
N THR A 109 0.23 -7.81 17.29
CA THR A 109 1.58 -7.32 17.57
C THR A 109 1.55 -6.45 18.83
N PRO A 110 2.69 -6.29 19.53
CA PRO A 110 2.78 -5.35 20.64
C PRO A 110 2.59 -3.88 20.18
N SER A 111 2.17 -3.02 21.12
CA SER A 111 1.87 -1.61 20.88
C SER A 111 3.13 -0.78 20.64
N CYS A 112 3.14 -0.01 19.55
CA CYS A 112 4.22 0.90 19.22
C CYS A 112 4.31 2.08 20.20
N ALA A 113 3.19 2.65 20.64
CA ALA A 113 3.20 3.67 21.70
C ALA A 113 3.82 3.13 23.00
N SER A 114 3.52 1.87 23.36
CA SER A 114 4.07 1.23 24.57
C SER A 114 5.58 1.00 24.46
N LEU A 115 6.06 0.58 23.28
CA LEU A 115 7.49 0.50 22.99
C LEU A 115 8.15 1.88 23.12
N LEU A 116 7.60 2.91 22.48
CA LEU A 116 8.13 4.27 22.52
C LEU A 116 8.18 4.84 23.94
N THR A 117 7.21 4.55 24.81
CA THR A 117 7.26 4.94 26.23
C THR A 117 8.41 4.28 27.02
N LYS A 118 8.88 3.10 26.62
CA LYS A 118 10.09 2.46 27.19
C LYS A 118 11.37 3.05 26.59
N ILE A 119 11.38 3.25 25.27
CA ILE A 119 12.54 3.71 24.50
C ILE A 119 12.87 5.18 24.81
N LYS A 120 11.84 6.00 25.12
CA LYS A 120 11.94 7.43 25.45
C LYS A 120 12.79 8.23 24.43
N PRO A 121 12.42 8.23 23.13
CA PRO A 121 13.06 9.13 22.17
C PRO A 121 12.86 10.59 22.60
N LYS A 122 13.75 11.48 22.15
CA LYS A 122 13.67 12.93 22.44
C LYS A 122 12.33 13.52 22.02
N LYS A 123 11.91 13.16 20.80
CA LYS A 123 10.72 13.70 20.15
C LYS A 123 10.12 12.69 19.17
N VAL A 124 8.79 12.69 19.07
CA VAL A 124 8.02 12.00 18.02
C VAL A 124 7.22 13.05 17.23
N VAL A 125 7.39 13.06 15.91
CA VAL A 125 6.67 13.93 14.97
C VAL A 125 5.71 13.07 14.16
N ILE A 126 4.44 13.46 14.12
CA ILE A 126 3.34 12.64 13.59
C ILE A 126 2.64 13.42 12.49
N ALA A 127 2.34 12.77 11.36
CA ALA A 127 1.68 13.45 10.25
C ALA A 127 0.17 13.61 10.44
N MET A 128 -0.47 12.56 10.97
CA MET A 128 -1.92 12.49 11.13
C MET A 128 -2.25 11.64 12.37
N LEU A 129 -3.22 12.08 13.18
CA LEU A 129 -3.78 11.28 14.27
C LEU A 129 -4.54 10.05 13.73
N ASP A 130 -4.66 8.96 14.49
CA ASP A 130 -5.43 7.80 14.02
C ASP A 130 -6.95 8.15 14.05
N PRO A 131 -7.65 8.17 12.89
CA PRO A 131 -9.07 8.48 12.86
C PRO A 131 -9.96 7.31 13.36
N ILE A 132 -9.39 6.15 13.67
CA ILE A 132 -10.13 4.98 14.18
C ILE A 132 -10.26 5.05 15.70
N LYS A 133 -11.51 5.17 16.15
CA LYS A 133 -11.87 5.11 17.57
C LYS A 133 -11.41 3.80 18.22
N GLY A 134 -10.63 3.91 19.29
CA GLY A 134 -10.01 2.80 20.01
C GLY A 134 -8.58 2.47 19.55
N HIS A 135 -8.08 3.13 18.50
CA HIS A 135 -6.67 3.08 18.09
C HIS A 135 -5.92 4.37 18.46
N ASP A 136 -6.67 5.43 18.76
CA ASP A 136 -6.24 6.72 19.29
C ASP A 136 -5.61 6.64 20.69
N GLY A 137 -5.03 7.76 21.14
CA GLY A 137 -4.44 7.91 22.48
C GLY A 137 -2.96 7.53 22.57
N GLY A 138 -2.32 7.20 21.44
CA GLY A 138 -0.87 7.05 21.35
C GLY A 138 -0.16 8.36 21.68
N VAL A 139 -0.63 9.49 21.15
CA VAL A 139 -0.10 10.84 21.45
C VAL A 139 -0.17 11.15 22.94
N GLN A 140 -1.35 10.97 23.55
CA GLN A 140 -1.56 11.24 24.97
C GLN A 140 -0.62 10.39 25.84
N LYS A 141 -0.49 9.10 25.52
CA LYS A 141 0.42 8.18 26.22
C LYS A 141 1.89 8.60 26.12
N LEU A 142 2.34 9.11 24.98
CA LEU A 142 3.71 9.62 24.81
C LEU A 142 3.95 10.88 25.67
N LEU A 143 3.02 11.83 25.63
CA LEU A 143 3.09 13.08 26.41
C LEU A 143 3.11 12.81 27.92
N GLU A 144 2.28 11.88 28.41
CA GLU A 144 2.24 11.46 29.83
C GLU A 144 3.57 10.85 30.31
N HIS A 145 4.38 10.30 29.41
CA HIS A 145 5.71 9.74 29.70
C HIS A 145 6.85 10.73 29.44
N GLY A 146 6.54 12.01 29.21
CA GLY A 146 7.51 13.10 29.06
C GLY A 146 8.22 13.16 27.71
N ILE A 147 7.67 12.52 26.67
CA ILE A 147 8.20 12.55 25.30
C ILE A 147 7.63 13.78 24.58
N GLU A 148 8.47 14.57 23.92
CA GLU A 148 7.99 15.70 23.10
C GLU A 148 7.21 15.17 21.88
N VAL A 149 6.01 15.69 21.62
CA VAL A 149 5.20 15.31 20.45
C VAL A 149 4.80 16.54 19.63
N GLU A 150 4.94 16.42 18.31
CA GLU A 150 4.46 17.40 17.31
C GLU A 150 3.55 16.66 16.32
N VAL A 151 2.41 17.24 15.96
CA VAL A 151 1.37 16.60 15.13
C VAL A 151 1.03 17.45 13.89
N ASP A 152 0.24 16.89 12.98
CA ASP A 152 -0.28 17.54 11.76
C ASP A 152 0.78 18.01 10.73
N ILE A 153 1.94 17.35 10.71
CA ILE A 153 3.01 17.64 9.74
C ILE A 153 2.78 16.89 8.42
N CYS A 154 2.54 17.61 7.32
CA CYS A 154 2.13 17.00 6.04
C CYS A 154 0.83 16.19 6.15
N HIS A 155 -0.13 16.73 6.92
CA HIS A 155 -1.43 16.09 7.20
C HIS A 155 -2.19 15.68 5.93
N GLU A 156 -2.29 16.56 4.92
CA GLU A 156 -3.06 16.23 3.71
C GLU A 156 -2.38 15.12 2.89
N GLU A 157 -1.04 15.10 2.78
CA GLU A 157 -0.32 14.01 2.12
C GLU A 157 -0.46 12.66 2.87
N ALA A 158 -0.48 12.67 4.20
CA ALA A 158 -0.69 11.48 5.03
C ALA A 158 -2.15 10.98 4.99
N LYS A 159 -3.11 11.90 4.92
CA LYS A 159 -4.53 11.61 4.73
C LYS A 159 -4.81 10.98 3.36
N GLU A 160 -4.12 11.41 2.30
CA GLU A 160 -4.19 10.74 1.00
C GLU A 160 -3.55 9.35 1.01
N LEU A 161 -2.43 9.17 1.73
CA LEU A 161 -1.84 7.84 1.97
C LEU A 161 -2.81 6.89 2.72
N LEU A 162 -3.59 7.41 3.68
CA LEU A 162 -4.52 6.63 4.51
C LEU A 162 -5.90 6.38 3.84
N GLU A 163 -6.28 7.17 2.85
CA GLU A 163 -7.61 7.15 2.19
C GLU A 163 -8.07 5.73 1.76
N PRO A 164 -7.24 4.86 1.14
CA PRO A 164 -7.64 3.50 0.76
C PRO A 164 -8.05 2.60 1.93
N PHE A 165 -7.38 2.77 3.08
CA PHE A 165 -7.70 2.02 4.29
C PHE A 165 -9.00 2.55 4.92
N MET A 166 -9.22 3.87 4.92
CA MET A 166 -10.46 4.47 5.42
C MET A 166 -11.69 4.13 4.57
N ILE A 167 -11.51 3.93 3.26
CA ILE A 167 -12.52 3.39 2.37
C ILE A 167 -12.79 1.91 2.71
N TRP A 168 -11.72 1.10 2.77
CA TRP A 168 -11.79 -0.33 3.07
C TRP A 168 -12.49 -0.66 4.40
N GLN A 169 -12.28 0.15 5.44
CA GLN A 169 -12.96 0.01 6.74
C GLN A 169 -14.51 0.09 6.65
N LYS A 170 -15.04 0.70 5.59
CA LYS A 170 -16.49 0.98 5.43
C LYS A 170 -17.14 0.19 4.30
N ARG A 171 -16.41 -0.05 3.21
CA ARG A 171 -16.89 -0.66 1.97
C ARG A 171 -15.73 -1.25 1.17
N ALA A 172 -15.96 -1.71 -0.06
CA ALA A 172 -14.85 -2.09 -0.92
C ALA A 172 -13.98 -0.87 -1.29
N PHE A 173 -12.66 -1.01 -1.20
CA PHE A 173 -11.72 -0.13 -1.91
C PHE A 173 -11.46 -0.72 -3.30
N VAL A 174 -11.76 0.04 -4.34
CA VAL A 174 -11.72 -0.40 -5.74
C VAL A 174 -10.55 0.27 -6.46
N LEU A 175 -9.51 -0.52 -6.71
CA LEU A 175 -8.32 -0.09 -7.45
C LEU A 175 -8.38 -0.59 -8.88
N PHE A 176 -8.42 0.32 -9.85
CA PHE A 176 -8.33 -0.04 -11.26
C PHE A 176 -6.89 0.03 -11.74
N LYS A 177 -6.33 -1.11 -12.16
CA LYS A 177 -4.96 -1.15 -12.71
C LYS A 177 -4.99 -1.03 -14.23
N ILE A 178 -4.22 -0.07 -14.75
CA ILE A 178 -3.97 0.14 -16.18
C ILE A 178 -2.49 -0.04 -16.52
N ALA A 179 -2.22 -0.44 -17.76
CA ALA A 179 -0.86 -0.59 -18.29
C ALA A 179 -0.83 -0.13 -19.75
N GLN A 180 0.05 0.81 -20.08
CA GLN A 180 0.10 1.44 -21.39
C GLN A 180 1.51 1.84 -21.83
N THR A 181 1.67 2.08 -23.12
CA THR A 181 2.84 2.78 -23.68
C THR A 181 2.82 4.27 -23.37
N SER A 182 3.92 4.98 -23.61
CA SER A 182 4.02 6.43 -23.37
C SER A 182 3.07 7.27 -24.25
N ASN A 183 2.54 6.69 -25.32
CA ASN A 183 1.50 7.27 -26.17
C ASN A 183 0.11 6.61 -25.99
N GLY A 184 -0.17 6.03 -24.82
CA GLY A 184 -1.51 5.60 -24.42
C GLY A 184 -2.06 4.36 -25.13
N LYS A 185 -1.19 3.46 -25.64
CA LYS A 185 -1.63 2.22 -26.30
C LYS A 185 -1.55 1.03 -25.37
N ILE A 186 -2.57 0.17 -25.44
CA ILE A 186 -2.81 -0.92 -24.46
C ILE A 186 -2.65 -2.33 -25.02
N GLY A 187 -2.55 -2.47 -26.36
CA GLY A 187 -2.40 -3.77 -27.02
C GLY A 187 -0.98 -4.07 -27.51
N GLY A 188 -0.80 -5.26 -28.07
CA GLY A 188 0.49 -5.76 -28.55
C GLY A 188 1.26 -6.63 -27.54
N GLY A 189 0.55 -7.32 -26.64
CA GLY A 189 1.12 -8.26 -25.66
C GLY A 189 1.57 -7.59 -24.35
N TYR A 190 2.54 -8.20 -23.66
CA TYR A 190 3.06 -7.68 -22.39
C TYR A 190 3.73 -6.31 -22.58
N LEU A 191 3.13 -5.26 -22.01
CA LEU A 191 3.66 -3.89 -22.04
C LEU A 191 4.57 -3.58 -20.86
N SER A 192 4.18 -3.97 -19.64
CA SER A 192 4.89 -3.65 -18.41
C SER A 192 6.18 -4.47 -18.23
N SER A 193 7.16 -3.86 -17.58
CA SER A 193 8.41 -4.50 -17.17
C SER A 193 8.19 -5.60 -16.12
N LYS A 194 9.21 -6.45 -15.91
CA LYS A 194 9.17 -7.54 -14.91
C LYS A 194 8.89 -7.01 -13.49
N ASP A 195 9.47 -5.87 -13.11
CA ASP A 195 9.29 -5.28 -11.77
C ASP A 195 7.85 -4.81 -11.52
N SER A 196 7.21 -4.27 -12.56
CA SER A 196 5.78 -3.91 -12.55
C SER A 196 4.88 -5.14 -12.50
N LEU A 197 5.22 -6.21 -13.24
CA LEU A 197 4.49 -7.48 -13.19
C LEU A 197 4.61 -8.14 -11.80
N VAL A 198 5.81 -8.18 -11.21
CA VAL A 198 6.01 -8.62 -9.80
C VAL A 198 5.09 -7.86 -8.86
N HIS A 199 5.01 -6.52 -8.99
CA HIS A 199 4.19 -5.70 -8.10
C HIS A 199 2.68 -5.91 -8.26
N VAL A 200 2.18 -6.06 -9.50
CA VAL A 200 0.79 -6.43 -9.73
C VAL A 200 0.50 -7.81 -9.12
N HIS A 201 1.43 -8.76 -9.21
CA HIS A 201 1.26 -10.08 -8.60
C HIS A 201 1.30 -10.02 -7.06
N GLN A 202 2.08 -9.11 -6.45
CA GLN A 202 2.01 -8.82 -5.01
C GLN A 202 0.65 -8.23 -4.61
N LEU A 203 0.08 -7.31 -5.40
CA LEU A 203 -1.26 -6.75 -5.16
C LEU A 203 -2.35 -7.82 -5.31
N ARG A 204 -2.23 -8.73 -6.29
CA ARG A 204 -3.13 -9.89 -6.44
C ARG A 204 -3.12 -10.79 -5.21
N ALA A 205 -1.94 -11.05 -4.63
CA ALA A 205 -1.81 -11.93 -3.47
C ALA A 205 -2.50 -11.41 -2.19
N VAL A 206 -2.78 -10.11 -2.11
CA VAL A 206 -3.39 -9.46 -0.93
C VAL A 206 -4.77 -8.85 -1.19
N CYS A 207 -5.20 -8.76 -2.45
CA CYS A 207 -6.58 -8.36 -2.77
C CYS A 207 -7.58 -9.42 -2.28
N SER A 208 -8.77 -8.97 -1.89
CA SER A 208 -9.86 -9.87 -1.49
C SER A 208 -10.45 -10.60 -2.69
N GLU A 209 -10.51 -9.93 -3.84
CA GLU A 209 -11.01 -10.47 -5.10
C GLU A 209 -10.46 -9.66 -6.29
N MET A 210 -10.14 -10.35 -7.38
CA MET A 210 -9.89 -9.72 -8.69
C MET A 210 -11.18 -9.59 -9.48
N LEU A 211 -11.44 -8.40 -10.04
CA LEU A 211 -12.57 -8.15 -10.91
C LEU A 211 -12.13 -8.00 -12.37
N ILE A 212 -12.72 -8.79 -13.26
CA ILE A 212 -12.45 -8.73 -14.71
C ILE A 212 -13.74 -8.75 -15.54
N GLY A 213 -13.65 -8.35 -16.81
CA GLY A 213 -14.78 -8.40 -17.73
C GLY A 213 -14.89 -9.75 -18.44
N GLY A 214 -16.10 -10.16 -18.79
CA GLY A 214 -16.31 -11.38 -19.59
C GLY A 214 -15.55 -11.40 -20.92
N ASN A 215 -15.29 -10.24 -21.55
CA ASN A 215 -14.50 -10.19 -22.79
C ASN A 215 -13.02 -10.53 -22.57
N THR A 216 -12.41 -10.07 -21.47
CA THR A 216 -11.04 -10.46 -21.08
C THR A 216 -10.90 -11.98 -20.95
N VAL A 217 -11.93 -12.69 -20.45
CA VAL A 217 -11.94 -14.16 -20.39
C VAL A 217 -11.98 -14.80 -21.79
N ARG A 218 -12.73 -14.21 -22.72
CA ARG A 218 -12.95 -14.74 -24.08
C ARG A 218 -11.80 -14.45 -25.04
N GLU A 219 -11.24 -13.24 -24.95
CA GLU A 219 -10.23 -12.70 -25.86
C GLU A 219 -8.81 -12.98 -25.35
N ASP A 220 -8.52 -12.60 -24.10
CA ASP A 220 -7.15 -12.68 -23.53
C ASP A 220 -6.82 -14.06 -22.93
N ARG A 221 -7.84 -14.90 -22.67
CA ARG A 221 -7.75 -16.25 -22.05
C ARG A 221 -6.75 -16.32 -20.87
N PRO A 222 -6.81 -15.39 -19.89
CA PRO A 222 -5.70 -15.14 -18.98
C PRO A 222 -5.66 -16.15 -17.82
N THR A 223 -4.50 -16.33 -17.19
CA THR A 223 -4.37 -17.18 -15.99
C THR A 223 -4.76 -16.45 -14.70
N LEU A 224 -4.37 -15.17 -14.57
CA LEU A 224 -4.57 -14.33 -13.37
C LEU A 224 -4.12 -15.00 -12.06
N ASP A 225 -2.85 -15.35 -12.00
CA ASP A 225 -2.18 -15.94 -10.85
C ASP A 225 -1.15 -14.98 -10.21
N CYS A 226 -0.39 -15.50 -9.26
CA CYS A 226 0.73 -14.83 -8.58
C CYS A 226 2.11 -15.40 -8.99
N ARG A 227 2.28 -15.92 -10.22
CA ARG A 227 3.50 -16.65 -10.67
C ARG A 227 4.84 -15.93 -10.48
N PHE A 228 4.85 -14.59 -10.47
CA PHE A 228 6.08 -13.81 -10.31
C PHE A 228 6.51 -13.60 -8.85
N THR A 229 5.69 -14.02 -7.88
CA THR A 229 6.02 -13.98 -6.45
C THR A 229 5.96 -15.36 -5.80
N GLY A 230 5.15 -16.27 -6.33
CA GLY A 230 4.90 -17.58 -5.73
C GLY A 230 3.86 -17.57 -4.59
N ASP A 231 3.21 -16.42 -4.36
CA ASP A 231 2.11 -16.31 -3.40
C ASP A 231 0.85 -17.04 -3.88
N LYS A 232 -0.15 -17.17 -2.99
CA LYS A 232 -1.48 -17.69 -3.33
C LYS A 232 -2.16 -16.82 -4.40
N ALA A 233 -2.82 -17.45 -5.36
CA ALA A 233 -3.63 -16.77 -6.37
C ALA A 233 -4.94 -16.19 -5.78
N PRO A 234 -5.43 -15.05 -6.27
CA PRO A 234 -6.68 -14.45 -5.81
C PRO A 234 -7.91 -15.22 -6.30
N ASN A 235 -9.01 -15.05 -5.58
CA ASN A 235 -10.35 -15.34 -6.10
C ASN A 235 -10.69 -14.35 -7.22
N ILE A 236 -11.50 -14.77 -8.20
CA ILE A 236 -11.83 -13.98 -9.39
C ILE A 236 -13.35 -13.82 -9.53
N LYS A 237 -13.81 -12.59 -9.68
CA LYS A 237 -15.16 -12.26 -10.15
C LYS A 237 -15.12 -11.82 -11.61
N ILE A 238 -15.86 -12.55 -12.44
CA ILE A 238 -16.07 -12.24 -13.84
C ILE A 238 -17.39 -11.50 -13.96
N TYR A 239 -17.33 -10.22 -14.31
CA TYR A 239 -18.51 -9.41 -14.62
C TYR A 239 -19.04 -9.77 -16.02
N ALA A 240 -20.16 -10.49 -16.06
CA ALA A 240 -20.81 -10.93 -17.28
C ALA A 240 -22.29 -11.26 -17.06
N ARG A 241 -23.12 -11.06 -18.11
CA ARG A 241 -24.53 -11.47 -18.13
C ARG A 241 -24.72 -12.97 -18.38
N GLU A 242 -23.76 -13.60 -19.05
CA GLU A 242 -23.83 -14.99 -19.50
C GLU A 242 -22.64 -15.79 -19.00
N ASN A 243 -22.93 -17.02 -18.57
CA ASN A 243 -21.94 -17.98 -18.05
C ASN A 243 -21.33 -18.87 -19.14
N ASN A 244 -21.35 -18.42 -20.40
CA ASN A 244 -20.76 -19.11 -21.54
C ASN A 244 -19.28 -18.72 -21.67
N PHE A 245 -18.42 -19.56 -21.08
CA PHE A 245 -16.96 -19.46 -21.10
C PHE A 245 -16.35 -20.84 -21.33
N ASP A 246 -15.30 -20.87 -22.14
CA ASP A 246 -14.39 -22.01 -22.26
C ASP A 246 -13.73 -22.29 -20.89
N ARG A 247 -13.86 -23.53 -20.40
CA ARG A 247 -13.35 -23.95 -19.07
C ARG A 247 -11.96 -24.53 -19.11
N ASP A 248 -11.41 -24.79 -20.30
CA ASP A 248 -10.10 -25.38 -20.51
C ASP A 248 -8.98 -24.31 -20.59
N ILE A 249 -9.32 -23.04 -20.38
CA ILE A 249 -8.35 -21.95 -20.27
C ILE A 249 -7.54 -22.03 -18.97
N PRO A 250 -6.42 -21.30 -18.84
CA PRO A 250 -5.67 -21.20 -17.59
C PRO A 250 -6.39 -20.42 -16.46
N LEU A 251 -7.49 -19.70 -16.76
CA LEU A 251 -8.46 -19.29 -15.74
C LEU A 251 -9.24 -20.52 -15.25
N PHE A 252 -9.95 -20.45 -14.14
CA PHE A 252 -10.48 -21.65 -13.46
C PHE A 252 -9.34 -22.53 -12.94
N GLY A 253 -8.65 -23.34 -13.77
CA GLY A 253 -7.69 -24.42 -13.43
C GLY A 253 -6.44 -24.12 -12.60
N VAL A 254 -6.35 -22.96 -11.93
CA VAL A 254 -5.40 -22.71 -10.84
C VAL A 254 -6.06 -23.18 -9.55
N GLU A 255 -5.33 -23.97 -8.77
CA GLU A 255 -5.78 -24.56 -7.51
C GLU A 255 -6.06 -23.50 -6.42
N ASP A 256 -6.82 -23.90 -5.39
CA ASP A 256 -7.10 -23.14 -4.17
C ASP A 256 -7.74 -21.73 -4.31
N ARG A 257 -8.27 -21.38 -5.48
CA ARG A 257 -9.07 -20.15 -5.69
C ARG A 257 -10.51 -20.46 -6.10
N GLU A 258 -11.39 -19.49 -5.84
CA GLU A 258 -12.76 -19.47 -6.34
C GLU A 258 -12.88 -18.61 -7.60
N VAL A 259 -13.81 -18.97 -8.50
CA VAL A 259 -14.16 -18.14 -9.66
C VAL A 259 -15.67 -17.92 -9.71
N HIS A 260 -16.09 -16.70 -9.39
CA HIS A 260 -17.48 -16.26 -9.34
C HIS A 260 -17.87 -15.53 -10.62
N ILE A 261 -19.11 -15.73 -11.09
CA ILE A 261 -19.60 -15.15 -12.35
C ILE A 261 -20.91 -14.45 -12.06
N SER A 262 -20.96 -13.15 -12.28
CA SER A 262 -22.08 -12.30 -11.85
C SER A 262 -22.27 -11.10 -12.77
N ASN A 263 -23.51 -10.63 -12.87
CA ASN A 263 -23.89 -9.37 -13.48
C ASN A 263 -24.11 -8.24 -12.45
N ASP A 264 -23.76 -8.48 -11.18
CA ASP A 264 -23.88 -7.53 -10.08
C ASP A 264 -22.51 -7.00 -9.60
N LEU A 265 -22.51 -5.76 -9.12
CA LEU A 265 -21.35 -5.00 -8.64
C LEU A 265 -21.60 -4.48 -7.21
N ASP A 266 -22.00 -5.36 -6.28
CA ASP A 266 -21.95 -5.08 -4.84
C ASP A 266 -20.50 -4.77 -4.39
N PHE A 267 -20.32 -3.57 -3.84
CA PHE A 267 -19.10 -3.05 -3.25
C PHE A 267 -19.33 -2.54 -1.82
N THR A 268 -20.42 -2.94 -1.17
CA THR A 268 -20.83 -2.41 0.15
C THR A 268 -20.02 -2.96 1.32
N LYS A 269 -19.31 -4.07 1.16
CA LYS A 269 -18.58 -4.75 2.24
C LYS A 269 -17.07 -4.44 2.23
N PRO A 270 -16.43 -4.26 3.40
CA PRO A 270 -14.98 -4.17 3.55
C PRO A 270 -14.22 -5.24 2.75
N SER A 271 -13.52 -4.81 1.70
CA SER A 271 -12.80 -5.67 0.77
C SER A 271 -11.83 -4.83 -0.08
N PHE A 272 -10.72 -5.42 -0.51
CA PHE A 272 -9.81 -4.80 -1.48
C PHE A 272 -10.05 -5.46 -2.85
N ILE A 273 -10.63 -4.71 -3.79
CA ILE A 273 -10.96 -5.18 -5.14
C ILE A 273 -9.91 -4.64 -6.12
N LEU A 274 -9.19 -5.55 -6.77
CA LEU A 274 -8.25 -5.23 -7.83
C LEU A 274 -8.90 -5.46 -9.20
N VAL A 275 -9.13 -4.40 -9.96
CA VAL A 275 -9.70 -4.49 -11.31
C VAL A 275 -8.57 -4.53 -12.35
N GLU A 276 -8.59 -5.54 -13.22
CA GLU A 276 -7.79 -5.56 -14.45
C GLU A 276 -8.72 -5.68 -15.66
N GLY A 277 -8.72 -4.67 -16.54
CA GLY A 277 -9.60 -4.64 -17.71
C GLY A 277 -9.25 -3.55 -18.72
N GLY A 278 -9.81 -3.68 -19.92
CA GLY A 278 -9.74 -2.67 -20.97
C GLY A 278 -10.77 -1.55 -20.83
N GLY A 279 -10.84 -0.69 -21.85
CA GLY A 279 -11.68 0.51 -21.88
C GLY A 279 -13.15 0.29 -21.51
N GLY A 280 -13.78 -0.77 -22.02
CA GLY A 280 -15.18 -1.09 -21.72
C GLY A 280 -15.43 -1.33 -20.22
N MET A 281 -14.48 -1.92 -19.48
CA MET A 281 -14.60 -2.09 -18.04
C MET A 281 -14.41 -0.76 -17.29
N LEU A 282 -13.44 0.05 -17.72
CA LEU A 282 -13.20 1.38 -17.16
C LEU A 282 -14.45 2.26 -17.28
N SER A 283 -15.08 2.29 -18.46
CA SER A 283 -16.32 3.04 -18.70
C SER A 283 -17.53 2.55 -17.89
N VAL A 284 -17.61 1.24 -17.59
CA VAL A 284 -18.66 0.67 -16.72
C VAL A 284 -18.42 0.98 -15.24
N LEU A 285 -17.16 1.04 -14.81
CA LEU A 285 -16.80 1.19 -13.39
C LEU A 285 -16.38 2.61 -12.98
N LYS A 286 -16.29 3.58 -13.89
CA LYS A 286 -15.78 4.94 -13.63
C LYS A 286 -16.35 5.62 -12.37
N ASP A 287 -17.64 5.42 -12.08
CA ASP A 287 -18.34 6.03 -10.93
C ASP A 287 -18.26 5.17 -9.65
N ARG A 288 -17.49 4.06 -9.70
CA ARG A 288 -17.27 3.08 -8.62
C ARG A 288 -15.79 2.75 -8.37
N ILE A 289 -14.88 3.29 -9.17
CA ILE A 289 -13.43 3.19 -8.97
C ILE A 289 -13.04 4.32 -8.01
N ASP A 290 -12.29 3.97 -6.97
CA ASP A 290 -11.68 4.98 -6.11
C ASP A 290 -10.42 5.51 -6.78
N TRP A 291 -9.47 4.60 -7.03
CA TRP A 291 -8.11 4.92 -7.43
C TRP A 291 -7.73 4.18 -8.71
N ILE A 292 -6.84 4.78 -9.49
CA ILE A 292 -6.20 4.19 -10.67
C ILE A 292 -4.71 4.02 -10.39
N LEU A 293 -4.22 2.80 -10.62
CA LEU A 293 -2.79 2.47 -10.65
C LEU A 293 -2.35 2.28 -12.10
N GLN A 294 -1.57 3.23 -12.61
CA GLN A 294 -1.05 3.23 -13.97
C GLN A 294 0.41 2.80 -14.02
N TYR A 295 0.70 1.83 -14.89
CA TYR A 295 2.06 1.55 -15.36
C TYR A 295 2.24 2.08 -16.77
N GLN A 296 3.09 3.07 -16.94
CA GLN A 296 3.45 3.63 -18.24
C GLN A 296 4.86 3.20 -18.62
N THR A 297 4.97 2.33 -19.63
CA THR A 297 6.26 1.85 -20.12
C THR A 297 6.87 2.86 -21.12
N PRO A 298 8.21 3.07 -21.13
CA PRO A 298 8.90 4.02 -22.02
C PRO A 298 9.01 3.49 -23.47
N LYS A 299 7.86 3.16 -24.07
CA LYS A 299 7.69 2.67 -25.44
C LYS A 299 6.73 3.58 -26.19
N LEU A 300 6.89 3.67 -27.51
CA LEU A 300 5.87 4.17 -28.42
C LEU A 300 5.33 2.99 -29.24
N SER A 301 4.02 2.96 -29.49
CA SER A 301 3.36 1.89 -30.25
C SER A 301 2.39 2.46 -31.27
N ALA A 302 2.35 1.83 -32.45
CA ALA A 302 1.37 2.09 -33.50
C ALA A 302 0.09 1.23 -33.33
N HIS A 303 -0.03 0.44 -32.27
CA HIS A 303 -1.22 -0.36 -31.99
C HIS A 303 -2.46 0.54 -31.88
N ILE A 304 -3.58 0.13 -32.47
CA ILE A 304 -4.76 0.99 -32.55
C ILE A 304 -5.43 1.19 -31.19
N SER A 305 -5.66 0.09 -30.44
CA SER A 305 -6.41 0.07 -29.18
C SER A 305 -5.87 1.01 -28.10
N SER A 306 -6.79 1.76 -27.49
CA SER A 306 -6.58 2.60 -26.31
C SER A 306 -7.64 2.26 -25.24
N TYR A 307 -7.70 3.02 -24.15
CA TYR A 307 -8.78 2.89 -23.16
C TYR A 307 -10.12 3.49 -23.63
N ASP A 308 -10.14 4.34 -24.66
CA ASP A 308 -11.35 4.89 -25.30
C ASP A 308 -12.40 5.40 -24.28
N ALA A 309 -11.92 6.03 -23.20
CA ALA A 309 -12.71 6.47 -22.05
C ALA A 309 -12.22 7.84 -21.54
N GLU A 310 -13.15 8.65 -21.03
CA GLU A 310 -12.88 9.97 -20.47
C GLU A 310 -13.05 9.92 -18.94
N VAL A 311 -11.95 10.18 -18.22
CA VAL A 311 -11.90 10.20 -16.74
C VAL A 311 -10.94 11.30 -16.31
N THR A 312 -11.40 12.21 -15.46
CA THR A 312 -10.54 13.23 -14.83
C THR A 312 -9.88 12.64 -13.59
N LEU A 313 -8.57 12.84 -13.46
CA LEU A 313 -7.76 12.24 -12.40
C LEU A 313 -7.04 13.30 -11.57
N LYS A 314 -7.11 13.18 -10.24
CA LYS A 314 -6.21 13.89 -9.33
C LYS A 314 -4.97 13.02 -9.10
N PHE A 315 -3.79 13.58 -9.38
CA PHE A 315 -2.49 12.99 -9.04
C PHE A 315 -2.38 12.77 -7.52
N LEU A 316 -1.82 11.64 -7.10
CA LEU A 316 -1.49 11.34 -5.70
C LEU A 316 0.01 11.09 -5.52
N PHE A 317 0.58 10.14 -6.28
CA PHE A 317 1.96 9.72 -6.10
C PHE A 317 2.55 9.13 -7.39
N GLN A 318 3.87 9.26 -7.57
CA GLN A 318 4.61 8.57 -8.63
C GLN A 318 5.90 7.95 -8.11
N ASP A 319 6.30 6.82 -8.68
CA ASP A 319 7.61 6.20 -8.46
C ASP A 319 8.04 5.45 -9.74
N LYS A 320 9.29 5.00 -9.79
CA LYS A 320 9.80 4.16 -10.88
C LYS A 320 9.68 2.69 -10.50
N LYS A 321 9.14 1.87 -11.40
CA LYS A 321 9.10 0.41 -11.24
C LYS A 321 9.84 -0.26 -12.39
N GLY A 322 11.08 -0.66 -12.12
CA GLY A 322 12.00 -1.15 -13.15
C GLY A 322 12.35 -0.05 -14.15
N ILE A 323 11.80 -0.15 -15.37
CA ILE A 323 11.86 0.90 -16.40
C ILE A 323 10.57 1.71 -16.54
N ASP A 324 9.46 1.25 -15.95
CA ASP A 324 8.15 1.90 -16.09
C ASP A 324 8.00 3.07 -15.10
N LEU A 325 7.23 4.07 -15.51
CA LEU A 325 6.65 5.05 -14.60
C LEU A 325 5.41 4.41 -13.94
N MET A 326 5.40 4.35 -12.62
CA MET A 326 4.22 3.99 -11.83
C MET A 326 3.56 5.27 -11.32
N LEU A 327 2.26 5.41 -11.58
CA LEU A 327 1.45 6.57 -11.19
C LEU A 327 0.21 6.11 -10.42
N TRP A 328 -0.01 6.70 -9.26
CA TRP A 328 -1.22 6.58 -8.47
C TRP A 328 -2.03 7.87 -8.60
N SER A 329 -3.30 7.72 -8.92
CA SER A 329 -4.27 8.82 -9.04
C SER A 329 -5.61 8.40 -8.45
N LYS A 330 -6.43 9.36 -8.01
CA LYS A 330 -7.85 9.12 -7.74
C LYS A 330 -8.74 9.73 -8.80
N ILE A 331 -9.90 9.13 -9.02
CA ILE A 331 -10.91 9.73 -9.88
C ILE A 331 -11.39 11.03 -9.21
N TYR A 332 -11.37 12.10 -9.99
CA TYR A 332 -11.77 13.42 -9.56
C TYR A 332 -12.93 13.88 -10.43
N ASN A 333 -14.13 13.77 -9.90
CA ASN A 333 -15.31 14.41 -10.45
C ASN A 333 -15.40 15.82 -9.85
N PRO A 334 -14.98 16.89 -10.54
CA PRO A 334 -15.32 18.23 -10.11
C PRO A 334 -16.85 18.34 -10.11
N VAL A 335 -17.42 18.72 -8.98
CA VAL A 335 -18.82 19.15 -8.93
C VAL A 335 -18.88 20.46 -9.73
N LEU A 336 -19.57 20.42 -10.86
CA LEU A 336 -19.83 21.57 -11.74
C LEU A 336 -20.80 22.57 -11.10
#